data_AF-A0A6C0KZ09-F1
#
_entry.id   AF-A0A6C0KZ09-F1
#
_cell.length_a   1.000
_cell.length_b   1.000
_cell.length_c   1.000
_cell.angle_alpha   90.00
_cell.angle_beta   90.00
_cell.angle_gamma   90.00
#
_symmetry.space_group_name_H-M   'P 1'
#
loop_
_entity.id
_entity.type
_entity.pdbx_description
1 polymer ?
#
loop_
_entity_poly.entity_id
_entity_poly.type
_entity_poly.pdbx_seq_one_letter_code
_entity_poly.pdbx_strand_id
1 'polypeptide(L)'
;MALRDPATGLSCAETPFYPPKLIKKSDLAVCTSCTLLFSSPSTGPKNYTVRNSFGDGLGIQESALATLTYNGASYALYDTVLWKRGAHRDFGKDVNYDLEMNLYFRSTHDIKNQVAMAIPITIDNSKASPYFTELANQNSGIRTVTLESIVATQQPVLMYKGMDLRLRNAANPVSAAQCSDLRANLTWFIIAPTYISSADAGRIRSVTLPNNVDPPAASTVITLERARMLCMTIPTMSIQSATTTGGGKKKDVYLTRALQCQRIDPNTDVKGDAVYLKDSDKDKTLADELDGIASLEKSLDAVATPGIRPRDMENMLATCIGIAFAIIAFCFIAYYMLGSIYKGYIPTVLKELATIPDITKAKMKECTSFVQTDAAKEAVEAALSAKLGAKT
;
A
#
# COMPACT_ATOMS: atom_id res chain seq x y z
N MET A 1 -8.91 26.61 24.65
CA MET A 1 -9.70 25.76 23.74
C MET A 1 -8.75 24.71 23.18
N ALA A 2 -8.93 23.43 23.52
CA ALA A 2 -8.05 22.37 23.01
C ALA A 2 -8.32 22.18 21.51
N LEU A 3 -7.36 22.56 20.67
CA LEU A 3 -7.45 22.34 19.22
C LEU A 3 -7.41 20.83 18.98
N ARG A 4 -8.55 20.28 18.54
CA ARG A 4 -8.68 18.90 18.08
C ARG A 4 -8.03 18.77 16.70
N ASP A 5 -7.65 17.56 16.31
CA ASP A 5 -7.21 17.23 14.95
C ASP A 5 -8.09 17.90 13.89
N PRO A 6 -7.54 18.32 12.73
CA PRO A 6 -8.34 18.91 11.67
C PRO A 6 -9.51 17.99 11.32
N ALA A 7 -10.75 18.49 11.41
CA ALA A 7 -11.94 17.67 11.15
C ALA A 7 -12.10 17.35 9.66
N THR A 8 -11.57 18.22 8.79
CA THR A 8 -11.52 18.06 7.34
C THR A 8 -10.06 18.06 6.87
N GLY A 9 -9.77 17.36 5.78
CA GLY A 9 -8.44 17.27 5.19
C GLY A 9 -8.35 17.99 3.85
N LEU A 10 -7.13 18.10 3.33
CA LEU A 10 -6.84 18.51 1.97
C LEU A 10 -7.40 17.49 0.98
N SER A 11 -7.92 17.99 -0.14
CA SER A 11 -8.33 17.15 -1.27
C SER A 11 -7.12 16.57 -2.04
N CYS A 12 -7.37 15.68 -3.01
CA CYS A 12 -6.31 15.19 -3.89
C CYS A 12 -5.62 16.30 -4.70
N ALA A 13 -6.36 17.34 -5.09
CA ALA A 13 -5.80 18.49 -5.81
C ALA A 13 -4.87 19.35 -4.92
N GLU A 14 -5.07 19.30 -3.61
CA GLU A 14 -4.35 20.09 -2.61
C GLU A 14 -3.26 19.29 -1.87
N THR A 15 -3.21 17.97 -2.08
CA THR A 15 -2.21 17.08 -1.48
C THR A 15 -1.19 16.68 -2.55
N PRO A 16 0.14 16.74 -2.32
CA PRO A 16 0.84 17.08 -1.07
C PRO A 16 0.68 18.55 -0.67
N PHE A 17 0.80 18.83 0.62
CA PHE A 17 0.66 20.20 1.13
C PHE A 17 1.75 21.14 0.58
N TYR A 18 1.33 22.17 -0.16
CA TYR A 18 2.16 23.30 -0.59
C TYR A 18 1.78 24.56 0.20
N PRO A 19 2.58 24.95 1.21
CA PRO A 19 2.29 26.13 2.00
C PRO A 19 2.28 27.38 1.10
N PRO A 20 1.26 28.27 1.20
CA PRO A 20 1.29 29.56 0.51
C PRO A 20 2.57 30.36 0.86
N LYS A 21 3.17 31.07 -0.10
CA LYS A 21 4.49 31.72 0.07
C LYS A 21 4.63 32.60 1.32
N LEU A 22 3.54 33.26 1.71
CA LEU A 22 3.53 34.20 2.83
C LEU A 22 3.37 33.52 4.20
N ILE A 23 2.99 32.24 4.24
CA ILE A 23 2.77 31.54 5.50
C ILE A 23 4.10 31.13 6.13
N LYS A 24 4.20 31.28 7.45
CA LYS A 24 5.31 30.79 8.27
C LYS A 24 4.79 29.70 9.20
N LYS A 25 5.69 28.85 9.71
CA LYS A 25 5.32 27.85 10.72
C LYS A 25 4.67 28.47 11.95
N SER A 26 5.10 29.68 12.35
CA SER A 26 4.53 30.44 13.46
C SER A 26 3.12 30.98 13.22
N ASP A 27 2.63 30.99 11.97
CA ASP A 27 1.26 31.36 11.64
C ASP A 27 0.26 30.23 11.91
N LEU A 28 0.74 29.02 12.15
CA LEU A 28 -0.09 27.83 12.35
C LEU A 28 -0.40 27.63 13.83
N ALA A 29 -1.56 27.01 14.08
CA ALA A 29 -1.92 26.54 15.40
C ALA A 29 -0.87 25.56 15.94
N VAL A 30 -0.59 25.61 17.24
CA VAL A 30 0.31 24.68 17.92
C VAL A 30 -0.52 23.71 18.75
N CYS A 31 -0.39 22.41 18.51
CA CYS A 31 -1.00 21.39 19.35
C CYS A 31 -0.09 21.07 20.53
N THR A 32 -0.26 21.80 21.63
CA THR A 32 0.58 21.65 22.83
C THR A 32 0.31 20.38 23.62
N SER A 33 -0.85 19.74 23.41
CA SER A 33 -1.22 18.45 24.02
C SER A 33 -0.90 17.24 23.16
N CYS A 34 -0.48 17.45 21.90
CA CYS A 34 -0.20 16.34 20.99
C CYS A 34 1.12 15.69 21.35
N THR A 35 1.14 14.36 21.38
CA THR A 35 2.36 13.57 21.58
C THR A 35 2.65 12.75 20.33
N LEU A 36 3.89 12.85 19.84
CA LEU A 36 4.38 12.08 18.70
C LEU A 36 5.67 11.37 19.08
N LEU A 37 5.64 10.04 19.04
CA LEU A 37 6.77 9.18 19.36
C LEU A 37 7.08 8.28 18.16
N PHE A 38 8.33 8.26 17.72
CA PHE A 38 8.80 7.37 16.67
C PHE A 38 9.76 6.34 17.23
N SER A 39 9.71 5.10 16.76
CA SER A 39 10.66 4.05 17.12
C SER A 39 10.97 3.21 15.89
N SER A 40 12.24 2.91 15.66
CA SER A 40 12.70 1.95 14.65
C SER A 40 13.96 1.27 15.17
N PRO A 41 13.81 0.24 16.03
CA PRO A 41 14.91 -0.31 16.80
C PRO A 41 15.85 -1.21 15.98
N SER A 42 15.46 -1.59 14.75
CA SER A 42 16.28 -2.45 13.90
C SER A 42 16.47 -1.87 12.51
N THR A 43 17.61 -2.22 11.93
CA THR A 43 18.01 -1.79 10.60
C THR A 43 17.30 -2.61 9.53
N GLY A 44 16.93 -1.97 8.42
CA GLY A 44 16.43 -2.67 7.24
C GLY A 44 17.55 -3.00 6.23
N PRO A 45 17.24 -3.74 5.16
CA PRO A 45 18.20 -4.13 4.13
C PRO A 45 18.53 -2.98 3.18
N LYS A 46 19.69 -3.03 2.51
CA LYS A 46 20.23 -1.95 1.66
C LYS A 46 19.61 -1.84 0.26
N ASN A 47 18.67 -2.72 -0.09
CA ASN A 47 18.11 -2.81 -1.43
C ASN A 47 16.83 -1.98 -1.61
N TYR A 48 16.54 -1.62 -2.87
CA TYR A 48 15.22 -1.15 -3.27
C TYR A 48 14.32 -2.33 -3.61
N THR A 49 13.03 -2.16 -3.39
CA THR A 49 12.00 -3.11 -3.80
C THR A 49 11.30 -2.60 -5.05
N VAL A 50 11.05 -3.52 -5.98
CA VAL A 50 10.20 -3.23 -7.14
C VAL A 50 8.76 -3.19 -6.65
N ARG A 51 8.10 -2.05 -6.84
CA ARG A 51 6.67 -1.91 -6.57
C ARG A 51 5.91 -2.34 -7.81
N ASN A 52 5.31 -3.52 -7.76
CA ASN A 52 4.62 -4.05 -8.93
C ASN A 52 3.39 -3.15 -9.21
N SER A 53 3.45 -2.41 -10.32
CA SER A 53 2.29 -1.98 -11.13
C SER A 53 1.82 -0.51 -11.14
N PHE A 54 2.39 0.46 -10.41
CA PHE A 54 1.69 1.76 -10.28
C PHE A 54 2.51 3.05 -10.36
N GLY A 55 3.81 3.00 -10.69
CA GLY A 55 4.56 4.21 -11.00
C GLY A 55 4.49 5.26 -9.90
N ASP A 56 4.64 4.86 -8.63
CA ASP A 56 4.97 5.76 -7.53
C ASP A 56 6.50 5.78 -7.34
N GLY A 57 7.03 6.12 -6.16
CA GLY A 57 8.48 6.22 -5.91
C GLY A 57 9.16 4.87 -5.68
N LEU A 58 10.45 4.91 -5.34
CA LEU A 58 11.25 3.71 -5.03
C LEU A 58 10.77 3.07 -3.72
N GLY A 59 10.46 1.77 -3.75
CA GLY A 59 10.15 1.05 -2.52
C GLY A 59 11.41 0.83 -1.69
N ILE A 60 11.36 1.17 -0.41
CA ILE A 60 12.43 0.85 0.55
C ILE A 60 11.90 -0.19 1.52
N GLN A 61 12.64 -1.26 1.72
CA GLN A 61 12.31 -2.19 2.79
C GLN A 61 12.91 -1.66 4.09
N GLU A 62 12.03 -1.38 5.04
CA GLU A 62 12.39 -1.00 6.41
C GLU A 62 11.98 -2.08 7.40
N SER A 63 12.48 -1.95 8.62
CA SER A 63 12.07 -2.85 9.69
C SER A 63 10.57 -2.76 9.96
N ALA A 64 9.90 -3.92 9.98
CA ALA A 64 8.50 -4.03 10.39
C ALA A 64 8.28 -3.71 11.88
N LEU A 65 9.36 -3.58 12.67
CA LEU A 65 9.31 -3.13 14.06
C LEU A 65 9.26 -1.61 14.18
N ALA A 66 9.38 -0.87 13.07
CA ALA A 66 9.21 0.56 13.09
C ALA A 66 7.76 0.94 13.43
N THR A 67 7.59 1.85 14.38
CA THR A 67 6.28 2.28 14.87
C THR A 67 6.23 3.79 15.04
N LEU A 68 5.02 4.32 14.91
CA LEU A 68 4.66 5.68 15.24
C LEU A 68 3.55 5.65 16.28
N THR A 69 3.71 6.40 17.37
CA THR A 69 2.65 6.59 18.37
C THR A 69 2.21 8.04 18.34
N TYR A 70 0.92 8.26 18.10
CA TYR A 70 0.30 9.57 18.08
C TYR A 70 -0.86 9.62 19.08
N ASN A 71 -0.78 10.52 20.07
CA ASN A 71 -1.78 10.68 21.13
C ASN A 71 -2.19 9.36 21.81
N GLY A 72 -1.21 8.47 22.04
CA GLY A 72 -1.40 7.16 22.66
C GLY A 72 -1.86 6.03 21.73
N ALA A 73 -2.28 6.34 20.49
CA ALA A 73 -2.57 5.33 19.47
C ALA A 73 -1.27 4.91 18.76
N SER A 74 -1.04 3.60 18.65
CA SER A 74 0.15 3.04 18.01
C SER A 74 -0.14 2.55 16.58
N TYR A 75 0.79 2.85 15.68
CA TYR A 75 0.73 2.53 14.26
C TYR A 75 2.02 1.81 13.85
N ALA A 76 1.89 0.67 13.16
CA ALA A 76 3.01 -0.10 12.66
C ALA A 76 3.36 0.31 11.23
N LEU A 77 4.65 0.46 10.94
CA LEU A 77 5.14 0.72 9.59
C LEU A 77 4.79 -0.47 8.70
N TYR A 78 4.23 -0.19 7.53
CA TYR A 78 3.90 -1.24 6.56
C TYR A 78 4.33 -0.92 5.13
N ASP A 79 4.68 0.34 4.84
CA ASP A 79 5.17 0.74 3.52
C ASP A 79 6.14 1.92 3.63
N THR A 80 7.09 2.00 2.70
CA THR A 80 8.05 3.11 2.60
C THR A 80 8.36 3.41 1.14
N VAL A 81 8.25 4.68 0.78
CA VAL A 81 8.45 5.19 -0.57
C VAL A 81 9.48 6.31 -0.54
N LEU A 82 10.54 6.17 -1.33
CA LEU A 82 11.53 7.21 -1.57
C LEU A 82 11.28 7.87 -2.92
N TRP A 83 11.03 9.16 -2.89
CA TRP A 83 10.86 9.98 -4.09
C TRP A 83 12.18 10.63 -4.50
N LYS A 84 12.47 10.60 -5.80
CA LYS A 84 13.68 11.21 -6.38
C LYS A 84 13.68 12.75 -6.37
N ARG A 85 12.53 13.33 -5.99
CA ARG A 85 12.26 14.74 -5.72
C ARG A 85 11.31 14.84 -4.53
N GLY A 86 11.38 15.91 -3.74
CA GLY A 86 10.44 16.12 -2.65
C GLY A 86 9.00 16.23 -3.14
N ALA A 87 8.06 15.54 -2.49
CA ALA A 87 6.64 15.71 -2.80
C ALA A 87 6.14 17.00 -2.16
N HIS A 88 6.58 17.32 -0.94
CA HIS A 88 6.25 18.53 -0.18
C HIS A 88 7.25 19.68 -0.39
N ARG A 89 6.90 20.86 0.13
CA ARG A 89 7.72 22.10 0.11
C ARG A 89 7.88 22.66 1.51
N ASP A 90 8.96 23.40 1.72
CA ASP A 90 9.13 24.18 2.96
C ASP A 90 8.37 25.51 2.90
N PHE A 91 8.13 26.10 4.06
CA PHE A 91 7.48 27.40 4.21
C PHE A 91 8.31 28.51 3.58
N GLY A 92 7.67 29.41 2.84
CA GLY A 92 8.35 30.50 2.14
C GLY A 92 9.28 30.06 1.01
N LYS A 93 9.23 28.79 0.59
CA LYS A 93 9.99 28.25 -0.53
C LYS A 93 9.07 27.80 -1.65
N ASP A 94 9.41 28.20 -2.87
CA ASP A 94 8.70 27.77 -4.09
C ASP A 94 9.27 26.48 -4.70
N VAL A 95 10.32 25.94 -4.07
CA VAL A 95 11.03 24.76 -4.53
C VAL A 95 10.72 23.58 -3.61
N ASN A 96 10.53 22.42 -4.21
CA ASN A 96 10.44 21.16 -3.49
C ASN A 96 11.81 20.83 -2.88
N TYR A 97 11.81 19.99 -1.86
CA TYR A 97 13.04 19.37 -1.37
C TYR A 97 13.72 18.53 -2.46
N ASP A 98 15.01 18.25 -2.28
CA ASP A 98 15.80 17.51 -3.27
C ASP A 98 15.31 16.08 -3.44
N LEU A 99 14.96 15.43 -2.33
CA LEU A 99 14.32 14.11 -2.25
C LEU A 99 13.33 14.12 -1.08
N GLU A 100 12.50 13.09 -0.97
CA GLU A 100 11.63 12.88 0.20
C GLU A 100 11.35 11.40 0.42
N MET A 101 11.42 10.96 1.66
CA MET A 101 11.03 9.60 2.07
C MET A 101 9.71 9.65 2.83
N ASN A 102 8.72 8.89 2.36
CA ASN A 102 7.42 8.77 2.98
C ASN A 102 7.25 7.40 3.63
N LEU A 103 7.00 7.42 4.93
CA LEU A 103 6.75 6.26 5.78
C LEU A 103 5.25 6.16 6.02
N TYR A 104 4.65 5.01 5.71
CA TYR A 104 3.22 4.78 5.91
C TYR A 104 3.00 3.80 7.05
N PHE A 105 2.18 4.21 8.00
CA PHE A 105 1.86 3.44 9.19
C PHE A 105 0.37 3.15 9.27
N ARG A 106 0.04 2.01 9.83
CA ARG A 106 -1.34 1.53 9.98
C ARG A 106 -1.60 1.16 11.43
N SER A 107 -2.76 1.53 11.95
CA SER A 107 -3.13 1.16 13.31
C SER A 107 -3.17 -0.35 13.44
N THR A 108 -2.67 -0.85 14.56
CA THR A 108 -2.72 -2.27 14.91
C THR A 108 -4.13 -2.74 15.30
N HIS A 109 -5.03 -1.80 15.63
CA HIS A 109 -6.38 -2.09 16.09
C HIS A 109 -7.42 -1.91 14.97
N ASP A 110 -7.24 -0.92 14.09
CA ASP A 110 -8.11 -0.69 12.93
C ASP A 110 -7.29 -0.39 11.68
N ILE A 111 -7.26 -1.35 10.76
CA ILE A 111 -6.48 -1.27 9.52
C ILE A 111 -6.90 -0.11 8.60
N LYS A 112 -8.07 0.49 8.82
CA LYS A 112 -8.55 1.67 8.07
C LYS A 112 -7.93 2.96 8.59
N ASN A 113 -7.44 2.98 9.82
CA ASN A 113 -6.79 4.15 10.40
C ASN A 113 -5.30 4.12 10.06
N GLN A 114 -4.92 5.00 9.15
CA GLN A 114 -3.54 5.11 8.64
C GLN A 114 -3.02 6.53 8.85
N VAL A 115 -1.71 6.61 9.04
CA VAL A 115 -0.98 7.87 9.17
C VAL A 115 0.30 7.77 8.35
N ALA A 116 0.85 8.91 7.94
CA ALA A 116 2.08 8.96 7.18
C ALA A 116 3.05 9.98 7.77
N MET A 117 4.34 9.69 7.67
CA MET A 117 5.41 10.62 8.00
C MET A 117 6.22 10.90 6.74
N ALA A 118 6.41 12.18 6.41
CA ALA A 118 7.30 12.61 5.37
C ALA A 118 8.61 13.09 6.00
N ILE A 119 9.73 12.56 5.50
CA ILE A 119 11.09 12.96 5.82
C ILE A 119 11.66 13.70 4.60
N PRO A 120 11.64 15.04 4.60
CA PRO A 120 12.29 15.82 3.56
C PRO A 120 13.80 15.59 3.57
N ILE A 121 14.42 15.58 2.39
CA ILE A 121 15.85 15.35 2.23
C ILE A 121 16.44 16.47 1.40
N THR A 122 17.49 17.10 1.91
CA THR A 122 18.22 18.20 1.25
C THR A 122 19.66 17.77 0.93
N ILE A 123 20.19 18.20 -0.21
CA ILE A 123 21.58 17.92 -0.57
C ILE A 123 22.52 18.83 0.23
N ASP A 124 23.35 18.25 1.09
CA ASP A 124 24.43 18.92 1.81
C ASP A 124 25.54 17.90 2.10
N ASN A 125 26.65 18.00 1.36
CA ASN A 125 27.78 17.07 1.49
C ASN A 125 28.43 17.09 2.88
N SER A 126 28.32 18.20 3.62
CA SER A 126 28.93 18.34 4.94
C SER A 126 28.12 17.69 6.07
N LYS A 127 26.83 17.41 5.82
CA LYS A 127 25.89 16.85 6.80
C LYS A 127 25.27 15.53 6.36
N ALA A 128 25.72 14.99 5.23
CA ALA A 128 25.15 13.80 4.61
C ALA A 128 25.03 12.64 5.62
N SER A 129 23.84 12.07 5.72
CA SER A 129 23.60 10.95 6.62
C SER A 129 24.16 9.64 6.05
N PRO A 130 24.91 8.84 6.85
CA PRO A 130 25.36 7.51 6.46
C PRO A 130 24.22 6.59 6.01
N TYR A 131 22.99 6.83 6.48
CA TYR A 131 21.82 6.06 6.11
C TYR A 131 21.59 6.06 4.59
N PHE A 132 21.70 7.23 3.94
CA PHE A 132 21.51 7.33 2.50
C PHE A 132 22.71 6.84 1.70
N THR A 133 23.92 6.94 2.24
CA THR A 133 25.11 6.36 1.60
C THR A 133 24.99 4.83 1.54
N GLU A 134 24.56 4.20 2.63
CA GLU A 134 24.33 2.76 2.66
C GLU A 134 23.20 2.32 1.72
N LEU A 135 22.12 3.11 1.65
CA LEU A 135 21.00 2.86 0.76
C LEU A 135 21.39 3.02 -0.73
N ALA A 136 22.14 4.06 -1.07
CA ALA A 136 22.59 4.34 -2.44
C ALA A 136 23.57 3.29 -2.98
N ASN A 137 24.28 2.55 -2.12
CA ASN A 137 25.22 1.51 -2.53
C ASN A 137 24.56 0.20 -2.99
N GLN A 138 23.28 -0.03 -2.66
CA GLN A 138 22.47 -1.18 -3.10
C GLN A 138 23.19 -2.54 -3.12
N ASN A 139 23.37 -3.15 -1.95
CA ASN A 139 23.88 -4.53 -1.86
C ASN A 139 22.95 -5.42 -1.03
N SER A 140 23.25 -6.73 -0.97
CA SER A 140 22.45 -7.72 -0.22
C SER A 140 22.61 -7.63 1.30
N GLY A 141 23.41 -6.68 1.80
CA GLY A 141 23.66 -6.50 3.23
C GLY A 141 22.54 -5.77 3.96
N ILE A 142 22.59 -5.87 5.29
CA ILE A 142 21.75 -5.10 6.20
C ILE A 142 22.41 -3.73 6.46
N ARG A 143 21.61 -2.68 6.63
CA ARG A 143 22.13 -1.37 7.05
C ARG A 143 22.78 -1.45 8.44
N THR A 144 23.78 -0.60 8.69
CA THR A 144 24.37 -0.46 10.04
C THR A 144 23.71 0.64 10.86
N VAL A 145 22.96 1.53 10.20
CA VAL A 145 22.21 2.63 10.82
C VAL A 145 20.71 2.43 10.69
N THR A 146 19.98 2.78 11.75
CA THR A 146 18.51 2.66 11.81
C THR A 146 17.84 3.84 11.13
N LEU A 147 16.55 3.69 10.85
CA LEU A 147 15.71 4.77 10.33
C LEU A 147 15.62 5.95 11.32
N GLU A 148 15.76 5.71 12.63
CA GLU A 148 15.80 6.77 13.65
C GLU A 148 16.93 7.79 13.40
N SER A 149 18.04 7.39 12.78
CA SER A 149 19.19 8.27 12.52
C SER A 149 18.89 9.43 11.57
N ILE A 150 17.82 9.36 10.79
CA ILE A 150 17.40 10.41 9.86
C ILE A 150 16.15 11.17 10.33
N VAL A 151 15.66 10.89 11.54
CA VAL A 151 14.45 11.47 12.10
C VAL A 151 14.80 12.61 13.07
N ALA A 152 14.46 13.85 12.68
CA ALA A 152 14.70 15.03 13.51
C ALA A 152 13.67 15.15 14.66
N THR A 153 14.13 15.15 15.91
CA THR A 153 13.27 15.14 17.12
C THR A 153 13.03 16.51 17.75
N GLN A 154 14.02 17.40 17.71
CA GLN A 154 13.98 18.69 18.42
C GLN A 154 13.40 19.85 17.58
N GLN A 155 12.61 19.54 16.56
CA GLN A 155 12.07 20.53 15.63
C GLN A 155 10.55 20.39 15.53
N PRO A 156 9.82 21.50 15.29
CA PRO A 156 8.38 21.45 15.06
C PRO A 156 8.03 20.56 13.87
N VAL A 157 7.09 19.65 14.10
CA VAL A 157 6.51 18.76 13.09
C VAL A 157 5.25 19.41 12.55
N LEU A 158 5.15 19.59 11.24
CA LEU A 158 3.92 20.03 10.60
C LEU A 158 2.95 18.85 10.52
N MET A 159 1.72 19.07 10.95
CA MET A 159 0.65 18.09 10.90
C MET A 159 -0.51 18.61 10.05
N TYR A 160 -1.02 17.78 9.15
CA TYR A 160 -2.24 18.06 8.40
C TYR A 160 -2.95 16.76 8.04
N LYS A 161 -4.23 16.83 7.65
CA LYS A 161 -4.93 15.69 7.03
C LYS A 161 -4.95 15.86 5.52
N GLY A 162 -4.65 14.81 4.78
CA GLY A 162 -4.64 14.84 3.32
C GLY A 162 -4.63 13.44 2.72
N MET A 163 -4.66 13.38 1.40
CA MET A 163 -4.81 12.11 0.68
C MET A 163 -3.50 11.31 0.65
N ASP A 164 -3.62 9.98 0.61
CA ASP A 164 -2.50 9.10 0.31
C ASP A 164 -1.79 9.49 -1.01
N LEU A 165 -0.45 9.43 -1.01
CA LEU A 165 0.38 9.76 -2.18
C LEU A 165 0.78 8.51 -2.98
N ARG A 166 0.54 7.31 -2.45
CA ARG A 166 0.84 6.06 -3.16
C ARG A 166 -0.05 5.91 -4.38
N LEU A 167 0.48 5.24 -5.39
CA LEU A 167 -0.17 5.06 -6.70
C LEU A 167 -0.48 6.38 -7.45
N ARG A 168 0.12 7.50 -7.02
CA ARG A 168 0.04 8.80 -7.69
C ARG A 168 1.44 9.22 -8.12
N ASN A 169 1.52 10.05 -9.16
CA ASN A 169 2.78 10.63 -9.64
C ASN A 169 2.55 11.95 -10.35
N ALA A 170 3.62 12.57 -10.85
CA ALA A 170 3.53 13.84 -11.57
C ALA A 170 2.59 13.82 -12.78
N ALA A 171 2.47 12.69 -13.49
CA ALA A 171 1.58 12.54 -14.65
C ALA A 171 0.13 12.27 -14.25
N ASN A 172 -0.08 11.62 -13.11
CA ASN A 172 -1.38 11.23 -12.57
C ASN A 172 -1.55 11.73 -11.12
N PRO A 173 -1.64 13.05 -10.89
CA PRO A 173 -1.66 13.59 -9.54
C PRO A 173 -3.01 13.41 -8.84
N VAL A 174 -4.12 13.20 -9.56
CA VAL A 174 -5.49 13.16 -8.98
C VAL A 174 -6.36 11.97 -9.43
N SER A 175 -5.83 11.06 -10.25
CA SER A 175 -6.59 10.00 -10.92
C SER A 175 -6.49 8.61 -10.25
N ALA A 176 -6.02 8.55 -9.01
CA ALA A 176 -5.88 7.29 -8.27
C ALA A 176 -7.17 6.92 -7.51
N ALA A 177 -7.42 5.62 -7.28
CA ALA A 177 -8.60 5.13 -6.55
C ALA A 177 -8.75 5.76 -5.15
N GLN A 178 -7.61 6.11 -4.54
CA GLN A 178 -7.52 6.84 -3.28
C GLN A 178 -8.24 8.20 -3.34
N CYS A 179 -8.25 8.88 -4.48
CA CYS A 179 -8.93 10.17 -4.63
C CYS A 179 -10.46 10.09 -4.57
N SER A 180 -11.03 8.88 -4.71
CA SER A 180 -12.45 8.60 -4.56
C SER A 180 -12.80 7.88 -3.25
N ASP A 181 -11.81 7.44 -2.46
CA ASP A 181 -12.05 6.71 -1.20
C ASP A 181 -11.89 7.64 0.01
N LEU A 182 -12.97 7.82 0.77
CA LEU A 182 -12.96 8.59 2.02
C LEU A 182 -12.00 8.00 3.07
N ARG A 183 -11.61 6.73 2.94
CA ARG A 183 -10.65 6.03 3.82
C ARG A 183 -9.19 6.28 3.46
N ALA A 184 -8.93 6.92 2.31
CA ALA A 184 -7.57 7.26 1.89
C ALA A 184 -7.06 8.59 2.48
N ASN A 185 -7.82 9.20 3.40
CA ASN A 185 -7.40 10.38 4.12
C ASN A 185 -6.47 9.99 5.28
N LEU A 186 -5.23 10.42 5.21
CA LEU A 186 -4.16 10.16 6.17
C LEU A 186 -3.90 11.40 7.01
N THR A 187 -3.52 11.19 8.27
CA THR A 187 -2.82 12.25 9.00
C THR A 187 -1.36 12.21 8.61
N TRP A 188 -0.87 13.32 8.06
CA TRP A 188 0.51 13.51 7.61
C TRP A 188 1.31 14.27 8.66
N PHE A 189 2.51 13.77 8.94
CA PHE A 189 3.52 14.39 9.78
C PHE A 189 4.75 14.74 8.93
N ILE A 190 5.00 16.02 8.68
CA ILE A 190 6.20 16.47 7.97
C ILE A 190 7.24 16.94 8.99
N ILE A 191 8.34 16.21 9.09
CA ILE A 191 9.41 16.52 10.04
C ILE A 191 10.44 17.47 9.40
N ALA A 192 11.40 17.96 10.20
CA ALA A 192 12.49 18.77 9.68
C ALA A 192 13.38 17.97 8.70
N PRO A 193 14.00 18.64 7.71
CA PRO A 193 14.78 17.94 6.70
C PRO A 193 16.01 17.24 7.28
N THR A 194 16.34 16.10 6.70
CA THR A 194 17.63 15.42 6.83
C THR A 194 18.50 15.71 5.60
N TYR A 195 19.71 15.16 5.57
CA TYR A 195 20.72 15.50 4.56
C TYR A 195 21.27 14.29 3.84
N ILE A 196 21.57 14.48 2.55
CA ILE A 196 22.20 13.49 1.67
C ILE A 196 23.35 14.13 0.90
N SER A 197 24.35 13.33 0.50
CA SER A 197 25.40 13.82 -0.39
C SER A 197 24.88 13.96 -1.84
N SER A 198 25.50 14.85 -2.62
CA SER A 198 25.18 15.02 -4.03
C SER A 198 25.42 13.74 -4.84
N ALA A 199 26.47 12.97 -4.48
CA ALA A 199 26.80 11.71 -5.13
C ALA A 199 25.75 10.63 -4.85
N ASP A 200 25.30 10.50 -3.60
CA ASP A 200 24.25 9.52 -3.22
C ASP A 200 22.90 9.87 -3.84
N ALA A 201 22.53 11.16 -3.83
CA ALA A 201 21.33 11.64 -4.50
C ALA A 201 21.35 11.36 -6.02
N GLY A 202 22.50 11.58 -6.66
CA GLY A 202 22.71 11.26 -8.08
C GLY A 202 22.51 9.77 -8.36
N ARG A 203 23.08 8.90 -7.51
CA ARG A 203 22.91 7.45 -7.62
C ARG A 203 21.45 7.02 -7.49
N ILE A 204 20.74 7.49 -6.45
CA ILE A 204 19.30 7.21 -6.25
C ILE A 204 18.46 7.67 -7.46
N ARG A 205 18.72 8.87 -7.98
CA ARG A 205 18.00 9.42 -9.14
C ARG A 205 18.27 8.63 -10.43
N SER A 206 19.43 8.01 -10.55
CA SER A 206 19.83 7.21 -11.71
C SER A 206 19.29 5.78 -11.71
N VAL A 207 18.63 5.34 -10.63
CA VAL A 207 18.06 3.99 -10.53
C VAL A 207 17.00 3.78 -11.61
N THR A 208 17.27 2.88 -12.55
CA THR A 208 16.37 2.52 -13.64
C THR A 208 15.36 1.47 -13.18
N LEU A 209 14.45 1.87 -12.29
CA LEU A 209 13.27 1.08 -11.94
C LEU A 209 12.02 1.75 -12.51
N PRO A 210 11.01 0.98 -12.96
CA PRO A 210 9.77 1.54 -13.52
C PRO A 210 9.04 2.53 -12.60
N ASN A 211 9.26 2.41 -11.29
CA ASN A 211 8.68 3.28 -10.25
C ASN A 211 9.71 4.28 -9.70
N ASN A 212 10.69 4.72 -10.50
CA ASN A 212 11.53 5.86 -10.13
C ASN A 212 11.01 7.14 -10.79
N VAL A 213 9.76 7.47 -10.52
CA VAL A 213 9.09 8.64 -11.11
C VAL A 213 9.02 9.81 -10.14
N ASP A 214 8.68 10.99 -10.66
CA ASP A 214 8.49 12.18 -9.84
C ASP A 214 7.20 12.08 -9.01
N PRO A 215 7.21 12.61 -7.78
CA PRO A 215 6.05 12.59 -6.90
C PRO A 215 4.87 13.36 -7.51
N PRO A 216 3.63 13.09 -7.07
CA PRO A 216 2.49 13.93 -7.42
C PRO A 216 2.70 15.36 -6.91
N ALA A 217 2.31 16.34 -7.71
CA ALA A 217 2.29 17.74 -7.33
C ALA A 217 0.85 18.16 -6.98
N ALA A 218 0.69 19.07 -6.01
CA ALA A 218 -0.59 19.73 -5.82
C ALA A 218 -0.93 20.55 -7.07
N SER A 219 -2.13 20.36 -7.61
CA SER A 219 -2.66 21.16 -8.72
C SER A 219 -3.30 22.45 -8.24
N THR A 220 -3.61 22.56 -6.95
CA THR A 220 -4.20 23.74 -6.32
C THR A 220 -3.36 24.17 -5.12
N VAL A 221 -2.90 25.42 -5.12
CA VAL A 221 -2.30 26.04 -3.93
C VAL A 221 -3.42 26.52 -3.03
N ILE A 222 -3.40 26.09 -1.77
CA ILE A 222 -4.40 26.49 -0.79
C ILE A 222 -4.21 27.96 -0.37
N THR A 223 -5.29 28.59 0.08
CA THR A 223 -5.21 29.95 0.65
C THR A 223 -4.57 29.95 2.04
N LEU A 224 -4.14 31.12 2.50
CA LEU A 224 -3.55 31.31 3.83
C LEU A 224 -4.53 30.90 4.94
N GLU A 225 -5.79 31.30 4.81
CA GLU A 225 -6.87 30.99 5.77
C GLU A 225 -7.11 29.49 5.82
N ARG A 226 -7.16 28.84 4.65
CA ARG A 226 -7.35 27.40 4.55
C ARG A 226 -6.19 26.62 5.16
N ALA A 227 -4.95 27.05 4.93
CA ALA A 227 -3.77 26.47 5.57
C ALA A 227 -3.83 26.59 7.11
N ARG A 228 -4.22 27.75 7.64
CA ARG A 228 -4.37 27.97 9.09
C ARG A 228 -5.46 27.11 9.73
N MET A 229 -6.52 26.79 8.99
CA MET A 229 -7.62 25.93 9.48
C MET A 229 -7.30 24.44 9.43
N LEU A 230 -6.53 23.99 8.44
CA LEU A 230 -6.33 22.56 8.15
C LEU A 230 -4.97 22.02 8.60
N CYS A 231 -4.05 22.90 9.00
CA CYS A 231 -2.70 22.54 9.40
C CYS A 231 -2.39 23.06 10.80
N MET A 232 -1.55 22.31 11.50
CA MET A 232 -1.03 22.68 12.81
C MET A 232 0.41 22.20 12.96
N THR A 233 1.05 22.60 14.06
CA THR A 233 2.40 22.13 14.41
C THR A 233 2.37 21.38 15.73
N ILE A 234 3.14 20.30 15.80
CA ILE A 234 3.49 19.63 17.05
C ILE A 234 4.88 20.15 17.45
N PRO A 235 5.08 20.66 18.68
CA PRO A 235 6.34 21.34 19.04
C PRO A 235 7.60 20.48 18.80
N THR A 236 7.53 19.20 19.16
CA THR A 236 8.64 18.26 19.07
C THR A 236 8.12 16.84 18.90
N MET A 237 8.96 15.98 18.38
CA MET A 237 8.76 14.54 18.36
C MET A 237 9.85 13.87 19.18
N SER A 238 9.55 12.78 19.88
CA SER A 238 10.58 12.02 20.59
C SER A 238 10.87 10.71 19.88
N ILE A 239 12.12 10.26 19.93
CA ILE A 239 12.46 8.88 19.58
C ILE A 239 12.27 8.04 20.83
N GLN A 240 11.37 7.07 20.77
CA GLN A 240 11.30 6.01 21.76
C GLN A 240 12.36 4.99 21.37
N SER A 241 13.61 5.31 21.72
CA SER A 241 14.66 4.31 21.70
C SER A 241 14.16 3.16 22.55
N ALA A 242 14.25 1.94 22.05
CA ALA A 242 14.24 0.80 22.94
C ALA A 242 15.41 1.05 23.89
N THR A 243 15.16 1.61 25.08
CA THR A 243 16.01 1.36 26.22
C THR A 243 16.00 -0.15 26.31
N THR A 244 17.06 -0.77 25.80
CA THR A 244 17.66 -1.90 26.46
C THR A 244 17.82 -1.43 27.89
N THR A 245 16.78 -1.64 28.69
CA THR A 245 16.84 -1.48 30.14
C THR A 245 18.12 -2.19 30.49
N GLY A 246 19.06 -1.46 31.10
CA GLY A 246 20.29 -1.98 31.64
C GLY A 246 20.02 -2.92 32.82
N GLY A 247 19.12 -3.88 32.65
CA GLY A 247 19.15 -5.14 33.37
C GLY A 247 20.44 -5.80 32.93
N GLY A 248 21.47 -5.67 33.76
CA GLY A 248 22.80 -6.18 33.48
C GLY A 248 22.71 -7.58 32.89
N LYS A 249 23.36 -7.75 31.73
CA LYS A 249 23.60 -9.02 31.01
C LYS A 249 23.07 -10.27 31.76
N LYS A 250 21.76 -10.45 31.80
CA LYS A 250 21.20 -11.79 31.89
C LYS A 250 20.95 -12.14 30.44
N LYS A 251 21.94 -12.85 29.87
CA LYS A 251 21.70 -13.71 28.72
C LYS A 251 20.31 -14.33 28.93
N ASP A 252 19.46 -14.28 27.92
CA ASP A 252 18.24 -15.11 27.81
C ASP A 252 16.88 -14.50 28.17
N VAL A 253 16.73 -13.17 28.32
CA VAL A 253 15.39 -12.54 28.40
C VAL A 253 15.05 -11.88 27.06
N TYR A 254 14.09 -12.47 26.33
CA TYR A 254 13.62 -11.96 25.05
C TYR A 254 12.24 -11.30 25.21
N LEU A 255 12.08 -10.10 24.63
CA LEU A 255 10.78 -9.44 24.51
C LEU A 255 9.92 -10.22 23.51
N THR A 256 8.71 -10.61 23.92
CA THR A 256 7.75 -11.41 23.12
C THR A 256 7.45 -10.84 21.73
N ARG A 257 7.63 -9.54 21.52
CA ARG A 257 7.47 -8.90 20.19
C ARG A 257 8.58 -9.25 19.18
N ALA A 258 9.77 -9.65 19.63
CA ALA A 258 10.86 -10.09 18.75
C ALA A 258 10.73 -11.56 18.32
N LEU A 259 9.75 -12.30 18.89
CA LEU A 259 9.60 -13.75 18.73
C LEU A 259 8.47 -14.16 17.77
N GLN A 260 8.00 -13.26 16.91
CA GLN A 260 6.84 -13.51 16.01
C GLN A 260 7.02 -14.71 15.05
N CYS A 261 8.21 -15.30 14.97
CA CYS A 261 8.51 -16.46 14.13
C CYS A 261 9.13 -17.65 14.90
N GLN A 262 9.01 -17.69 16.23
CA GLN A 262 9.52 -18.80 17.07
C GLN A 262 8.39 -19.38 17.91
N ARG A 263 8.33 -20.71 18.01
CA ARG A 263 7.37 -21.41 18.85
C ARG A 263 7.76 -21.20 20.31
N ILE A 264 6.82 -20.71 21.12
CA ILE A 264 6.99 -20.53 22.57
C ILE A 264 6.15 -21.60 23.26
N ASP A 265 6.76 -22.48 24.05
CA ASP A 265 6.02 -23.39 24.91
C ASP A 265 5.69 -22.69 26.25
N PRO A 266 4.40 -22.45 26.57
CA PRO A 266 3.99 -21.75 27.79
C PRO A 266 4.48 -22.41 29.09
N ASN A 267 4.75 -23.71 29.08
CA ASN A 267 5.09 -24.47 30.29
C ASN A 267 6.60 -24.52 30.56
N THR A 268 7.43 -24.39 29.53
CA THR A 268 8.89 -24.51 29.66
C THR A 268 9.62 -23.19 29.45
N ASP A 269 9.09 -22.34 28.56
CA ASP A 269 9.80 -21.16 28.06
C ASP A 269 9.31 -19.88 28.72
N VAL A 270 8.16 -19.91 29.39
CA VAL A 270 7.64 -18.76 30.16
C VAL A 270 7.92 -18.99 31.64
N LYS A 271 8.73 -18.12 32.25
CA LYS A 271 8.99 -18.12 33.70
C LYS A 271 8.73 -16.73 34.28
N GLY A 272 7.61 -16.59 35.00
CA GLY A 272 7.15 -15.29 35.48
C GLY A 272 6.71 -14.40 34.31
N ASP A 273 7.17 -13.15 34.28
CA ASP A 273 6.83 -12.17 33.23
C ASP A 273 7.78 -12.20 32.02
N ALA A 274 8.65 -13.21 31.92
CA ALA A 274 9.71 -13.28 30.91
C ALA A 274 9.70 -14.61 30.13
N VAL A 275 10.10 -14.52 28.85
CA VAL A 275 10.29 -15.67 27.96
C VAL A 275 11.78 -15.98 27.83
N TYR A 276 12.13 -17.23 28.09
CA TYR A 276 13.47 -17.79 28.06
C TYR A 276 13.56 -18.84 26.95
N LEU A 277 14.38 -18.58 25.94
CA LEU A 277 14.68 -19.56 24.89
C LEU A 277 16.02 -20.23 25.17
N LYS A 278 16.06 -21.55 25.08
CA LYS A 278 17.31 -22.32 25.20
C LYS A 278 18.25 -21.96 24.05
N ASP A 279 19.56 -21.93 24.33
CA ASP A 279 20.61 -21.63 23.34
C ASP A 279 20.52 -22.48 22.06
N SER A 280 19.96 -23.70 22.14
CA SER A 280 19.77 -24.62 21.01
C SER A 280 18.68 -24.22 20.01
N ASP A 281 17.75 -23.36 20.43
CA ASP A 281 16.55 -23.03 19.65
C ASP A 281 16.56 -21.57 19.17
N LYS A 282 17.67 -20.85 19.42
CA LYS A 282 17.86 -19.44 19.04
C LYS A 282 17.87 -19.20 17.53
N ASP A 283 18.36 -20.18 16.77
CA ASP A 283 18.51 -20.09 15.32
C ASP A 283 17.43 -20.85 14.55
N LYS A 284 16.51 -21.54 15.25
CA LYS A 284 15.42 -22.27 14.61
C LYS A 284 14.26 -21.33 14.37
N THR A 285 13.94 -21.11 13.11
CA THR A 285 12.68 -20.45 12.75
C THR A 285 11.55 -21.48 12.76
N LEU A 286 10.29 -21.02 12.90
CA LEU A 286 9.12 -21.90 12.76
C LEU A 286 9.15 -22.69 11.44
N ALA A 287 9.73 -22.12 10.38
CA ALA A 287 9.94 -22.80 9.10
C ALA A 287 10.92 -23.98 9.22
N ASP A 288 12.04 -23.82 9.94
CA ASP A 288 13.02 -24.89 10.17
C ASP A 288 12.46 -26.01 11.05
N GLU A 289 11.56 -25.70 12.00
CA GLU A 289 10.86 -26.72 12.79
C GLU A 289 9.77 -27.44 11.98
N LEU A 290 9.03 -26.73 11.12
CA LEU A 290 8.06 -27.33 10.20
C LEU A 290 8.75 -28.26 9.20
N ASP A 291 9.92 -27.86 8.66
CA ASP A 291 10.75 -28.70 7.81
C ASP A 291 11.39 -29.87 8.58
N GLY A 292 11.76 -29.65 9.84
CA GLY A 292 12.25 -30.69 10.74
C GLY A 292 11.19 -31.75 11.06
N ILE A 293 9.95 -31.34 11.35
CA ILE A 293 8.81 -32.25 11.57
C ILE A 293 8.44 -32.97 10.27
N ALA A 294 8.47 -32.27 9.13
CA ALA A 294 8.29 -32.90 7.82
C ALA A 294 9.40 -33.92 7.51
N SER A 295 10.63 -33.70 7.99
CA SER A 295 11.74 -34.65 7.86
C SER A 295 11.65 -35.85 8.82
N LEU A 296 11.01 -35.68 9.98
CA LEU A 296 10.69 -36.76 10.92
C LEU A 296 9.55 -37.64 10.40
N GLU A 297 8.53 -37.07 9.76
CA GLU A 297 7.54 -37.83 8.98
C GLU A 297 8.22 -38.61 7.83
N LYS A 298 9.20 -38.00 7.15
CA LYS A 298 10.01 -38.65 6.10
C LYS A 298 10.86 -39.82 6.61
N SER A 299 11.14 -39.88 7.92
CA SER A 299 11.86 -41.01 8.53
C SER A 299 10.94 -42.19 8.88
N LEU A 300 9.63 -41.97 9.01
CA LEU A 300 8.63 -43.05 9.09
C LEU A 300 8.22 -43.57 7.70
N ASP A 301 8.57 -42.87 6.62
CA ASP A 301 8.34 -43.31 5.23
C ASP A 301 9.23 -44.49 4.79
N ALA A 302 10.16 -44.95 5.62
CA ALA A 302 11.03 -46.09 5.30
C ALA A 302 10.36 -47.47 5.47
N VAL A 303 9.15 -47.55 6.04
CA VAL A 303 8.38 -48.81 6.09
C VAL A 303 7.25 -48.74 5.07
N ALA A 304 7.61 -49.10 3.84
CA ALA A 304 6.70 -49.22 2.72
C ALA A 304 5.54 -50.18 3.01
N THR A 305 4.32 -49.66 2.90
CA THR A 305 3.19 -50.42 2.38
C THR A 305 2.57 -49.64 1.21
N PRO A 306 2.31 -50.28 0.05
CA PRO A 306 1.77 -49.61 -1.12
C PRO A 306 0.26 -49.46 -0.94
N GLY A 307 -0.15 -48.44 -0.19
CA GLY A 307 -1.55 -48.05 -0.03
C GLY A 307 -1.71 -46.57 -0.35
N ILE A 308 -2.71 -46.25 -1.18
CA ILE A 308 -3.15 -44.87 -1.43
C ILE A 308 -3.44 -44.25 -0.06
N ARG A 309 -2.70 -43.21 0.31
CA ARG A 309 -2.86 -42.57 1.62
C ARG A 309 -4.11 -41.69 1.59
N PRO A 310 -4.84 -41.53 2.71
CA PRO A 310 -6.01 -40.65 2.78
C PRO A 310 -5.74 -39.22 2.31
N ARG A 311 -4.53 -38.70 2.60
CA ARG A 311 -4.08 -37.37 2.15
C ARG A 311 -3.95 -37.24 0.63
N ASP A 312 -3.56 -38.31 -0.05
CA ASP A 312 -3.49 -38.33 -1.51
C ASP A 312 -4.90 -38.36 -2.12
N MET A 313 -5.85 -39.04 -1.47
CA MET A 313 -7.25 -38.99 -1.87
C MET A 313 -7.87 -37.61 -1.63
N GLU A 314 -7.60 -36.96 -0.50
CA GLU A 314 -8.09 -35.60 -0.22
C GLU A 314 -7.56 -34.57 -1.21
N ASN A 315 -6.25 -34.60 -1.50
CA ASN A 315 -5.65 -33.71 -2.49
C ASN A 315 -6.20 -33.95 -3.90
N MET A 316 -6.41 -35.22 -4.28
CA MET A 316 -7.01 -35.55 -5.57
C MET A 316 -8.47 -35.10 -5.66
N LEU A 317 -9.25 -35.27 -4.59
CA LEU A 317 -10.65 -34.82 -4.52
C LEU A 317 -10.75 -33.29 -4.59
N ALA A 318 -9.92 -32.58 -3.81
CA ALA A 318 -9.88 -31.12 -3.80
C ALA A 318 -9.51 -30.55 -5.17
N THR A 319 -8.55 -31.17 -5.86
CA THR A 319 -8.14 -30.77 -7.21
C THR A 319 -9.28 -30.98 -8.22
N CYS A 320 -9.94 -32.13 -8.19
CA CYS A 320 -11.08 -32.42 -9.07
C CYS A 320 -12.26 -31.46 -8.85
N ILE A 321 -12.59 -31.16 -7.59
CA ILE A 321 -13.66 -30.21 -7.24
C ILE A 321 -13.29 -28.79 -7.68
N GLY A 322 -12.04 -28.36 -7.44
CA GLY A 322 -11.56 -27.04 -7.85
C GLY A 322 -11.64 -26.82 -9.36
N ILE A 323 -11.25 -27.83 -10.15
CA ILE A 323 -11.36 -27.78 -11.62
C ILE A 323 -12.83 -27.71 -12.07
N ALA A 324 -13.71 -28.53 -11.47
CA ALA A 324 -15.13 -28.52 -11.80
C ALA A 324 -15.78 -27.15 -11.52
N PHE A 325 -15.48 -26.54 -10.36
CA PHE A 325 -15.98 -25.20 -10.02
C PHE A 325 -15.43 -24.12 -10.95
N ALA A 326 -14.14 -24.19 -11.33
CA ALA A 326 -13.55 -23.24 -12.25
C ALA A 326 -14.22 -23.29 -13.64
N ILE A 327 -14.52 -24.48 -14.15
CA ILE A 327 -15.21 -24.66 -15.43
C ILE A 327 -16.64 -24.10 -15.35
N ILE A 328 -17.39 -24.41 -14.28
CA ILE A 328 -18.75 -23.89 -14.09
C ILE A 328 -18.76 -22.36 -14.02
N ALA A 329 -17.85 -21.78 -13.24
CA ALA A 329 -17.71 -20.33 -13.11
C ALA A 329 -17.36 -19.68 -14.46
N PHE A 330 -16.45 -20.29 -15.23
CA PHE A 330 -16.07 -19.81 -16.55
C PHE A 330 -17.24 -19.86 -17.54
N CYS A 331 -18.01 -20.96 -17.56
CA CYS A 331 -19.22 -21.09 -18.38
C CYS A 331 -20.26 -20.03 -18.02
N PHE A 332 -20.43 -19.73 -16.73
CA PHE A 332 -21.37 -18.71 -16.28
C PHE A 332 -20.94 -17.31 -16.73
N ILE A 333 -19.67 -16.96 -16.55
CA ILE A 333 -19.11 -15.67 -17.01
C ILE A 333 -19.22 -15.55 -18.53
N ALA A 334 -18.86 -16.60 -19.28
CA ALA A 334 -18.96 -16.63 -20.73
C ALA A 334 -20.41 -16.44 -21.20
N TYR A 335 -21.39 -17.11 -20.59
CA TYR A 335 -22.81 -16.96 -20.91
C TYR A 335 -23.29 -15.51 -20.75
N TYR A 336 -22.95 -14.86 -19.63
CA TYR A 336 -23.34 -13.46 -19.39
C TYR A 336 -22.61 -12.48 -20.30
N MET A 337 -21.32 -12.69 -20.57
CA MET A 337 -20.54 -11.89 -21.51
C MET A 337 -21.10 -11.99 -22.93
N LEU A 338 -21.34 -13.20 -23.42
CA LEU A 338 -21.96 -13.44 -24.74
C LEU A 338 -23.36 -12.82 -24.79
N GLY A 339 -24.18 -13.02 -23.76
CA GLY A 339 -25.51 -12.40 -23.68
C GLY A 339 -25.46 -10.86 -23.73
N SER A 340 -24.47 -10.24 -23.08
CA SER A 340 -24.30 -8.78 -23.10
C SER A 340 -23.79 -8.27 -24.46
N ILE A 341 -22.86 -8.99 -25.09
CA ILE A 341 -22.30 -8.63 -26.40
C ILE A 341 -23.36 -8.78 -27.50
N TYR A 342 -24.12 -9.88 -27.50
CA TYR A 342 -25.11 -10.16 -28.55
C TYR A 342 -26.41 -9.39 -28.41
N LYS A 343 -26.75 -8.87 -27.21
CA LYS A 343 -27.91 -7.97 -27.02
C LYS A 343 -27.86 -6.74 -27.94
N GLY A 344 -26.67 -6.20 -28.22
CA GLY A 344 -26.50 -5.10 -29.17
C GLY A 344 -26.38 -5.52 -30.64
N TYR A 345 -26.03 -6.78 -30.89
CA TYR A 345 -25.76 -7.28 -32.24
C TYR A 345 -27.05 -7.63 -33.00
N ILE A 346 -28.02 -8.26 -32.33
CA ILE A 346 -29.29 -8.69 -32.96
C ILE A 346 -30.08 -7.50 -33.55
N PRO A 347 -30.29 -6.38 -32.83
CA PRO A 347 -31.01 -5.23 -33.39
C PRO A 347 -30.27 -4.61 -34.59
N THR A 348 -28.93 -4.62 -34.56
CA THR A 348 -28.08 -4.04 -35.60
C THR A 348 -28.14 -4.87 -36.89
N VAL A 349 -28.03 -6.19 -36.77
CA VAL A 349 -28.15 -7.12 -37.91
C VAL A 349 -29.56 -7.09 -38.51
N LEU A 350 -30.61 -7.03 -37.68
CA LEU A 350 -31.99 -6.89 -38.16
C LEU A 350 -32.22 -5.55 -38.88
N LYS A 351 -31.59 -4.46 -38.42
CA LYS A 351 -31.66 -3.15 -39.06
C LYS A 351 -30.97 -3.14 -40.42
N GLU A 352 -29.81 -3.79 -40.56
CA GLU A 352 -29.11 -3.91 -41.85
C GLU A 352 -29.84 -4.85 -42.83
N LEU A 353 -30.32 -6.02 -42.37
CA LEU A 353 -31.13 -6.94 -43.19
C LEU A 353 -32.42 -6.26 -43.70
N ALA A 354 -33.01 -5.35 -42.92
CA ALA A 354 -34.20 -4.59 -43.31
C ALA A 354 -33.95 -3.56 -44.43
N THR A 355 -32.70 -3.24 -44.75
CA THR A 355 -32.30 -2.30 -45.83
C THR A 355 -31.96 -2.98 -47.16
N ILE A 356 -31.86 -4.32 -47.19
CA ILE A 356 -31.59 -5.09 -48.41
C ILE A 356 -32.92 -5.32 -49.16
N PRO A 357 -33.12 -4.78 -50.39
CA PRO A 357 -34.44 -4.75 -51.04
C PRO A 357 -35.03 -6.11 -51.46
N ASP A 358 -34.21 -7.17 -51.53
CA ASP A 358 -34.58 -8.43 -52.21
C ASP A 358 -34.64 -9.69 -51.33
N ILE A 359 -34.70 -9.53 -50.01
CA ILE A 359 -34.89 -10.69 -49.13
C ILE A 359 -36.37 -11.08 -49.12
N THR A 360 -36.69 -12.07 -49.96
CA THR A 360 -38.02 -12.69 -50.08
C THR A 360 -38.53 -13.17 -48.71
N LYS A 361 -39.83 -12.96 -48.47
CA LYS A 361 -40.61 -13.24 -47.24
C LYS A 361 -40.37 -14.63 -46.63
N ALA A 362 -39.91 -15.60 -47.42
CA ALA A 362 -39.54 -16.95 -46.99
C ALA A 362 -38.27 -17.00 -46.12
N LYS A 363 -37.23 -16.21 -46.44
CA LYS A 363 -35.95 -16.22 -45.70
C LYS A 363 -36.01 -15.50 -44.35
N MET A 364 -36.85 -14.48 -44.22
CA MET A 364 -37.07 -13.81 -42.92
C MET A 364 -37.77 -14.74 -41.92
N LYS A 365 -38.67 -15.62 -42.38
CA LYS A 365 -39.39 -16.57 -41.51
C LYS A 365 -38.44 -17.62 -40.90
N GLU A 366 -37.44 -18.06 -41.67
CA GLU A 366 -36.35 -18.96 -41.23
C GLU A 366 -35.42 -18.32 -40.19
N CYS A 367 -35.15 -17.00 -40.27
CA CYS A 367 -34.37 -16.31 -39.25
C CYS A 367 -35.10 -16.19 -37.90
N THR A 368 -36.42 -16.04 -37.91
CA THR A 368 -37.23 -15.99 -36.68
C THR A 368 -37.26 -17.30 -35.90
N SER A 369 -37.11 -18.47 -36.56
CA SER A 369 -37.09 -19.76 -35.86
C SER A 369 -35.79 -20.03 -35.07
N PHE A 370 -34.74 -19.22 -35.27
CA PHE A 370 -33.48 -19.31 -34.53
C PHE A 370 -33.43 -18.43 -33.27
N VAL A 371 -34.44 -17.58 -33.05
CA VAL A 371 -34.49 -16.68 -31.89
C VAL A 371 -35.17 -17.42 -30.72
N GLN A 372 -34.36 -17.92 -29.79
CA GLN A 372 -34.81 -18.79 -28.69
C GLN A 372 -35.50 -18.07 -27.50
N THR A 373 -35.70 -16.75 -27.54
CA THR A 373 -36.29 -16.02 -26.42
C THR A 373 -37.56 -15.29 -26.83
N ASP A 374 -38.64 -15.47 -26.06
CA ASP A 374 -39.98 -14.95 -26.37
C ASP A 374 -39.98 -13.41 -26.56
N ALA A 375 -39.17 -12.70 -25.78
CA ALA A 375 -39.04 -11.25 -25.87
C ALA A 375 -38.43 -10.77 -27.21
N ALA A 376 -37.50 -11.53 -27.78
CA ALA A 376 -36.91 -11.19 -29.08
C ALA A 376 -37.84 -11.60 -30.24
N LYS A 377 -38.68 -12.62 -30.04
CA LYS A 377 -39.73 -13.00 -30.99
C LYS A 377 -40.83 -11.94 -31.09
N GLU A 378 -41.31 -11.42 -29.95
CA GLU A 378 -42.28 -10.31 -29.91
C GLU A 378 -41.73 -9.04 -30.59
N ALA A 379 -40.46 -8.69 -30.36
CA ALA A 379 -39.84 -7.54 -30.99
C ALA A 379 -39.76 -7.66 -32.53
N VAL A 380 -39.53 -8.87 -33.04
CA VAL A 380 -39.50 -9.12 -34.49
C VAL A 380 -40.91 -9.11 -35.09
N GLU A 381 -41.91 -9.70 -34.42
CA GLU A 381 -43.31 -9.68 -34.88
C GLU A 381 -43.90 -8.26 -34.89
N ALA A 382 -43.55 -7.43 -33.90
CA ALA A 382 -43.92 -6.01 -33.85
C ALA A 382 -43.30 -5.21 -35.01
N ALA A 383 -42.00 -5.43 -35.29
CA ALA A 383 -41.31 -4.78 -36.42
C ALA A 383 -41.86 -5.21 -37.79
N LEU A 384 -42.25 -6.48 -37.94
CA LEU A 384 -42.86 -6.99 -39.17
C LEU A 384 -44.25 -6.38 -39.40
N SER A 385 -45.05 -6.28 -38.35
CA SER A 385 -46.40 -5.70 -38.38
C SER A 385 -46.39 -4.21 -38.73
N ALA A 386 -45.44 -3.45 -38.18
CA ALA A 386 -45.25 -2.04 -38.51
C ALA A 386 -44.87 -1.81 -39.99
N LYS A 387 -44.08 -2.71 -40.59
CA LYS A 387 -43.65 -2.61 -41.99
C LYS A 387 -44.74 -3.04 -42.99
N LEU A 388 -45.62 -3.97 -42.59
CA LEU A 388 -46.74 -4.44 -43.42
C LEU A 388 -47.96 -3.51 -43.34
N GLY A 389 -48.19 -2.83 -42.20
CA GLY A 389 -49.26 -1.84 -42.04
C GLY A 389 -49.00 -0.48 -42.71
N ALA A 390 -47.76 -0.23 -43.17
CA ALA A 390 -47.38 1.01 -43.87
C ALA A 390 -47.53 0.94 -45.40
N LYS A 391 -48.06 -0.16 -45.96
CA LYS A 391 -48.47 -0.27 -47.37
C LYS A 391 -49.98 -0.45 -47.46
N THR A 392 -50.71 0.65 -47.33
CA THR A 392 -52.03 0.86 -47.94
C THR A 392 -52.00 2.17 -48.69
#